data_AF-A0A7V4JE92-F1
#
_entry.id   AF-A0A7V4JE92-F1
#
_cell.length_a   1.000
_cell.length_b   1.000
_cell.length_c   1.000
_cell.angle_alpha   90.00
_cell.angle_beta   90.00
_cell.angle_gamma   90.00
#
_symmetry.space_group_name_H-M   'P 1'
#
loop_
_entity.id
_entity.type
_entity.pdbx_description
1 polymer ?
#
loop_
_entity_poly.entity_id
_entity_poly.type
_entity_poly.pdbx_seq_one_letter_code
_entity_poly.pdbx_strand_id
1 'polypeptide(L)'
;MNPIITAALTGPAATKKDNPAIPGNPAEIAQSAKEAYEAGAAVIHIHLRENDDFTTDLEVARRTVEAVREKCPGIVQLSTGGGFPYEDRMRIVEARPAMATLNPATMTIGEIEFRNPPKQMLQLAARMRELGVKAEVEIYDTGHLGLMLDLLKRDLLTEPLQVSFVMGVKGGMPADPRLLAYLVNELPPDTSWQVVAISKANLPLTTIGLAMGGNARTGLEDTLYVRPKELAASNAQLVEQLVGVARAMNLRPATVDEVIERLKLSPELVR
;
A
#
# COMPACT_ATOMS: atom_id res chain seq x y z
N MET A 1 -9.78 -5.47 -16.90
CA MET A 1 -9.80 -6.32 -15.68
C MET A 1 -10.46 -5.54 -14.55
N ASN A 2 -11.04 -6.22 -13.57
CA ASN A 2 -11.57 -5.56 -12.37
C ASN A 2 -10.43 -4.96 -11.54
N PRO A 3 -10.47 -3.68 -11.15
CA PRO A 3 -9.41 -3.06 -10.37
C PRO A 3 -9.33 -3.63 -8.96
N ILE A 4 -8.11 -3.81 -8.46
CA ILE A 4 -7.83 -4.03 -7.05
C ILE A 4 -8.02 -2.70 -6.33
N ILE A 5 -8.79 -2.70 -5.25
CA ILE A 5 -8.91 -1.56 -4.36
C ILE A 5 -8.12 -1.88 -3.09
N THR A 6 -7.14 -1.03 -2.79
CA THR A 6 -6.29 -1.13 -1.60
C THR A 6 -6.73 -0.10 -0.57
N ALA A 7 -6.94 -0.51 0.68
CA ALA A 7 -7.24 0.36 1.80
C ALA A 7 -6.00 0.57 2.68
N ALA A 8 -5.45 1.79 2.72
CA ALA A 8 -4.29 2.16 3.55
C ALA A 8 -4.76 2.82 4.86
N LEU A 9 -4.76 2.03 5.94
CA LEU A 9 -5.62 2.31 7.08
C LEU A 9 -5.12 3.40 8.02
N THR A 10 -3.81 3.48 8.23
CA THR A 10 -3.19 4.21 9.35
C THR A 10 -2.16 5.22 8.90
N GLY A 11 -1.15 4.76 8.18
CA GLY A 11 0.00 5.56 7.79
C GLY A 11 0.97 5.94 8.92
N PRO A 12 2.15 6.45 8.55
CA PRO A 12 3.19 6.83 9.50
C PRO A 12 3.07 8.28 10.01
N ALA A 13 2.28 9.14 9.35
CA ALA A 13 2.33 10.59 9.55
C ALA A 13 1.14 11.16 10.36
N ALA A 14 -0.09 10.88 9.92
CA ALA A 14 -1.28 11.40 10.58
C ALA A 14 -1.56 10.68 11.90
N THR A 15 -2.24 11.36 12.82
CA THR A 15 -2.58 10.84 14.15
C THR A 15 -4.06 11.04 14.45
N LYS A 16 -4.56 10.44 15.54
CA LYS A 16 -5.95 10.65 15.99
C LYS A 16 -6.30 12.12 16.28
N LYS A 17 -5.31 12.99 16.47
CA LYS A 17 -5.52 14.45 16.57
C LYS A 17 -5.93 15.07 15.24
N ASP A 18 -5.46 14.53 14.13
CA ASP A 18 -5.75 14.99 12.77
C ASP A 18 -7.07 14.39 12.26
N ASN A 19 -7.32 13.11 12.56
CA ASN A 19 -8.59 12.45 12.33
C ASN A 19 -8.83 11.33 13.36
N PRO A 20 -9.88 11.40 14.21
CA PRO A 20 -10.13 10.42 15.27
C PRO A 20 -10.45 9.00 14.76
N ALA A 21 -10.76 8.85 13.47
CA ALA A 21 -11.05 7.56 12.85
C ALA A 21 -9.81 6.72 12.50
N ILE A 22 -8.59 7.27 12.69
CA ILE A 22 -7.35 6.52 12.46
C ILE A 22 -7.23 5.41 13.52
N PRO A 23 -7.14 4.12 13.13
CA PRO A 23 -7.02 3.04 14.09
C PRO A 23 -5.63 3.02 14.73
N GLY A 24 -5.55 2.90 16.05
CA GLY A 24 -4.33 3.10 16.83
C GLY A 24 -3.77 1.85 17.51
N ASN A 25 -4.41 0.69 17.35
CA ASN A 25 -3.97 -0.58 17.92
C ASN A 25 -4.44 -1.76 17.04
N PRO A 26 -3.95 -2.99 17.26
CA PRO A 26 -4.31 -4.16 16.44
C PRO A 26 -5.81 -4.42 16.34
N ALA A 27 -6.57 -4.24 17.43
CA ALA A 27 -8.00 -4.50 17.44
C ALA A 27 -8.80 -3.49 16.60
N GLU A 28 -8.43 -2.21 16.68
CA GLU A 28 -8.99 -1.13 15.86
C GLU A 28 -8.59 -1.30 14.39
N ILE A 29 -7.34 -1.69 14.11
CA ILE A 29 -6.86 -1.97 12.75
C ILE A 29 -7.68 -3.10 12.13
N ALA A 30 -7.88 -4.20 12.87
CA ALA A 30 -8.68 -5.34 12.40
C ALA A 30 -10.15 -4.95 12.14
N GLN A 31 -10.73 -4.09 12.98
CA GLN A 31 -12.09 -3.58 12.78
C GLN A 31 -12.17 -2.69 11.52
N SER A 32 -11.26 -1.74 11.38
CA SER A 32 -11.20 -0.87 10.19
C SER A 32 -10.90 -1.65 8.91
N ALA A 33 -10.13 -2.74 8.99
CA ALA A 33 -9.85 -3.64 7.88
C ALA A 33 -11.12 -4.36 7.40
N LYS A 34 -11.92 -4.89 8.35
CA LYS A 34 -13.20 -5.53 8.04
C LYS A 34 -14.15 -4.56 7.33
N GLU A 35 -14.32 -3.35 7.87
CA GLU A 35 -15.21 -2.33 7.30
C GLU A 35 -14.75 -1.89 5.90
N ALA A 36 -13.43 -1.72 5.71
CA ALA A 36 -12.87 -1.40 4.39
C ALA A 36 -13.07 -2.55 3.38
N TYR A 37 -12.97 -3.80 3.81
CA TYR A 37 -13.25 -4.96 2.98
C TYR A 37 -14.73 -5.03 2.58
N GLU A 38 -15.65 -4.84 3.54
CA GLU A 38 -17.09 -4.79 3.28
C GLU A 38 -17.47 -3.65 2.31
N ALA A 39 -16.72 -2.54 2.33
CA ALA A 39 -16.84 -1.45 1.38
C ALA A 39 -16.29 -1.77 -0.02
N GLY A 40 -15.47 -2.82 -0.18
CA GLY A 40 -14.97 -3.32 -1.46
C GLY A 40 -13.44 -3.34 -1.63
N ALA A 41 -12.66 -3.12 -0.57
CA ALA A 41 -11.21 -3.28 -0.62
C ALA A 41 -10.81 -4.77 -0.57
N ALA A 42 -9.88 -5.18 -1.43
CA ALA A 42 -9.34 -6.54 -1.43
C ALA A 42 -7.97 -6.64 -0.75
N VAL A 43 -7.22 -5.54 -0.71
CA VAL A 43 -5.91 -5.45 -0.05
C VAL A 43 -5.98 -4.44 1.09
N ILE A 44 -5.44 -4.81 2.25
CA ILE A 44 -5.40 -3.98 3.45
C ILE A 44 -3.94 -3.62 3.73
N HIS A 45 -3.57 -2.38 3.45
CA HIS A 45 -2.25 -1.84 3.71
C HIS A 45 -2.19 -1.27 5.14
N ILE A 46 -1.16 -1.68 5.89
CA ILE A 46 -1.06 -1.43 7.33
C ILE A 46 0.32 -0.90 7.70
N HIS A 47 0.33 0.29 8.29
CA HIS A 47 1.35 0.70 9.25
C HIS A 47 0.92 0.28 10.67
N LEU A 48 1.84 -0.33 11.42
CA LEU A 48 1.53 -0.89 12.73
C LEU A 48 1.40 0.21 13.78
N ARG A 49 0.43 0.08 14.67
CA ARG A 49 0.28 0.95 15.82
C ARG A 49 -0.02 0.17 17.09
N GLU A 50 0.45 0.69 18.21
CA GLU A 50 0.12 0.22 19.55
C GLU A 50 -0.08 1.45 20.44
N ASN A 51 -1.21 1.54 21.15
CA ASN A 51 -1.56 2.70 21.98
C ASN A 51 -1.49 4.04 21.21
N ASP A 52 -1.97 4.03 19.96
CA ASP A 52 -1.96 5.14 19.00
C ASP A 52 -0.57 5.48 18.42
N ASP A 53 0.52 4.92 18.94
CA ASP A 53 1.88 5.18 18.49
C ASP A 53 2.26 4.30 17.31
N PHE A 54 2.89 4.90 16.29
CA PHE A 54 3.49 4.15 15.17
C PHE A 54 4.65 3.30 15.68
N THR A 55 4.73 2.04 15.23
CA THR A 55 5.76 1.08 15.69
C THR A 55 6.22 0.15 14.56
N THR A 56 7.37 -0.48 14.76
CA THR A 56 7.87 -1.60 13.93
C THR A 56 8.17 -2.84 14.78
N ASP A 57 7.54 -2.92 15.96
CA ASP A 57 7.66 -4.08 16.84
C ASP A 57 7.09 -5.34 16.17
N LEU A 58 7.87 -6.42 16.17
CA LEU A 58 7.53 -7.66 15.49
C LEU A 58 6.39 -8.43 16.18
N GLU A 59 6.26 -8.35 17.50
CA GLU A 59 5.15 -8.98 18.21
C GLU A 59 3.84 -8.22 17.95
N VAL A 60 3.90 -6.89 17.89
CA VAL A 60 2.76 -6.09 17.42
C VAL A 60 2.40 -6.47 15.99
N ALA A 61 3.38 -6.61 15.10
CA ALA A 61 3.16 -7.06 13.72
C ALA A 61 2.41 -8.40 13.64
N ARG A 62 2.86 -9.40 14.41
CA ARG A 62 2.24 -10.74 14.47
C ARG A 62 0.79 -10.67 14.95
N ARG A 63 0.55 -9.99 16.06
CA ARG A 63 -0.79 -9.79 16.62
C ARG A 63 -1.71 -9.04 15.65
N THR A 64 -1.20 -8.03 14.95
CA THR A 64 -2.00 -7.28 13.96
C THR A 64 -2.36 -8.16 12.76
N VAL A 65 -1.41 -8.93 12.21
CA VAL A 65 -1.69 -9.85 11.09
C VAL A 65 -2.74 -10.89 11.50
N GLU A 66 -2.59 -11.50 12.67
CA GLU A 66 -3.54 -12.47 13.22
C GLU A 66 -4.92 -11.86 13.42
N ALA A 67 -5.02 -10.73 14.13
CA ALA A 67 -6.29 -10.07 14.40
C ALA A 67 -7.03 -9.64 13.12
N VAL A 68 -6.31 -9.19 12.09
CA VAL A 68 -6.91 -8.83 10.80
C VAL A 68 -7.44 -10.08 10.09
N ARG A 69 -6.67 -11.16 10.00
CA ARG A 69 -7.10 -12.42 9.36
C ARG A 69 -8.34 -13.02 10.02
N GLU A 70 -8.44 -12.94 11.35
CA GLU A 70 -9.61 -13.43 12.08
C GLU A 70 -10.91 -12.68 11.74
N LYS A 71 -10.81 -11.37 11.42
CA LYS A 71 -11.98 -10.50 11.21
C LYS A 71 -12.27 -10.16 9.76
N CYS A 72 -11.26 -10.22 8.89
CA CYS A 72 -11.29 -9.68 7.54
C CYS A 72 -10.69 -10.69 6.56
N PRO A 73 -11.46 -11.12 5.53
CA PRO A 73 -10.94 -11.95 4.45
C PRO A 73 -9.93 -11.23 3.52
N GLY A 74 -9.75 -9.91 3.69
CA GLY A 74 -8.86 -9.10 2.87
C GLY A 74 -7.39 -9.48 3.01
N ILE A 75 -6.62 -9.23 1.95
CA ILE A 75 -5.20 -9.57 1.88
C ILE A 75 -4.39 -8.60 2.71
N VAL A 76 -3.71 -9.11 3.73
CA VAL A 76 -2.87 -8.29 4.62
C VAL A 76 -1.55 -7.90 3.94
N GLN A 77 -1.32 -6.60 3.83
CA GLN A 77 -0.08 -6.00 3.36
C GLN A 77 0.55 -5.14 4.46
N LEU A 78 1.76 -5.49 4.91
CA LEU A 78 2.49 -4.65 5.88
C LEU A 78 3.38 -3.63 5.16
N SER A 79 3.47 -2.43 5.72
CA SER A 79 4.41 -1.41 5.25
C SER A 79 5.79 -1.61 5.84
N THR A 80 6.83 -1.74 5.00
CA THR A 80 8.25 -1.68 5.43
C THR A 80 8.82 -0.25 5.35
N GLY A 81 7.95 0.74 5.12
CA GLY A 81 8.29 2.16 5.12
C GLY A 81 8.31 2.80 6.52
N GLY A 82 8.46 4.13 6.57
CA GLY A 82 8.46 4.91 7.81
C GLY A 82 9.85 5.30 8.34
N GLY A 83 9.87 5.99 9.47
CA GLY A 83 11.04 6.68 10.03
C GLY A 83 11.92 5.89 11.00
N PHE A 84 11.74 4.57 11.09
CA PHE A 84 12.53 3.69 11.97
C PHE A 84 13.84 3.22 11.33
N PRO A 85 14.82 2.75 12.13
CA PRO A 85 15.98 2.04 11.61
C PRO A 85 15.57 0.97 10.59
N TYR A 86 16.35 0.83 9.52
CA TYR A 86 15.97 -0.04 8.40
C TYR A 86 15.84 -1.50 8.87
N GLU A 87 16.74 -1.91 9.76
CA GLU A 87 16.81 -3.24 10.35
C GLU A 87 15.53 -3.60 11.12
N ASP A 88 14.91 -2.63 11.79
CA ASP A 88 13.65 -2.85 12.52
C ASP A 88 12.48 -2.96 11.54
N ARG A 89 12.43 -2.07 10.53
CA ARG A 89 11.39 -2.11 9.49
C ARG A 89 11.42 -3.40 8.67
N MET A 90 12.60 -3.86 8.27
CA MET A 90 12.70 -5.06 7.44
C MET A 90 12.32 -6.33 8.20
N ARG A 91 12.43 -6.36 9.53
CA ARG A 91 12.09 -7.55 10.35
C ARG A 91 10.60 -7.83 10.41
N ILE A 92 9.73 -6.84 10.18
CA ILE A 92 8.28 -7.04 10.29
C ILE A 92 7.73 -8.05 9.28
N VAL A 93 8.42 -8.31 8.16
CA VAL A 93 7.99 -9.34 7.19
C VAL A 93 8.04 -10.75 7.77
N GLU A 94 8.77 -10.95 8.88
CA GLU A 94 8.74 -12.20 9.66
C GLU A 94 7.40 -12.45 10.37
N ALA A 95 6.50 -11.44 10.40
CA ALA A 95 5.10 -11.64 10.75
C ALA A 95 4.30 -12.34 9.63
N ARG A 96 4.95 -12.65 8.49
CA ARG A 96 4.43 -13.44 7.37
C ARG A 96 3.11 -12.89 6.80
N PRO A 97 3.03 -11.59 6.43
CA PRO A 97 1.88 -11.09 5.68
C PRO A 97 1.88 -11.66 4.24
N ALA A 98 0.73 -11.64 3.56
CA ALA A 98 0.66 -12.06 2.16
C ALA A 98 1.48 -11.14 1.23
N MET A 99 1.50 -9.85 1.57
CA MET A 99 2.23 -8.83 0.84
C MET A 99 3.01 -7.93 1.81
N ALA A 100 4.05 -7.28 1.33
CA ALA A 100 4.62 -6.13 2.02
C ALA A 100 5.16 -5.11 1.01
N THR A 101 5.26 -3.85 1.40
CA THR A 101 5.85 -2.83 0.52
C THR A 101 7.37 -2.97 0.48
N LEU A 102 7.97 -2.62 -0.65
CA LEU A 102 9.41 -2.57 -0.87
C LEU A 102 9.77 -1.20 -1.47
N ASN A 103 10.54 -0.43 -0.73
CA ASN A 103 10.97 0.90 -1.12
C ASN A 103 12.39 0.82 -1.71
N PRO A 104 12.58 1.08 -3.02
CA PRO A 104 13.83 0.75 -3.69
C PRO A 104 14.97 1.77 -3.44
N ALA A 105 14.67 2.95 -2.89
CA ALA A 105 15.64 4.04 -2.82
C ALA A 105 15.52 4.90 -1.55
N THR A 106 16.66 5.40 -1.08
CA THR A 106 16.71 6.49 -0.10
C THR A 106 16.26 7.80 -0.76
N MET A 107 15.42 8.57 -0.09
CA MET A 107 14.96 9.88 -0.56
C MET A 107 14.64 10.81 0.60
N THR A 108 14.39 12.09 0.29
CA THR A 108 13.84 13.04 1.27
C THR A 108 12.32 12.96 1.24
N ILE A 109 11.67 12.91 2.42
CA ILE A 109 10.22 13.07 2.56
C ILE A 109 9.98 14.25 3.50
N GLY A 110 9.53 15.38 2.96
CA GLY A 110 9.38 16.61 3.73
C GLY A 110 10.71 17.05 4.34
N GLU A 111 10.84 16.92 5.66
CA GLU A 111 12.03 17.31 6.42
C GLU A 111 12.84 16.10 6.93
N ILE A 112 12.45 14.87 6.56
CA ILE A 112 13.10 13.64 7.03
C ILE A 112 13.81 12.89 5.90
N GLU A 113 14.89 12.19 6.24
CA GLU A 113 15.55 11.23 5.35
C GLU A 113 14.81 9.89 5.43
N PHE A 114 14.13 9.50 4.36
CA PHE A 114 13.55 8.18 4.23
C PHE A 114 14.61 7.22 3.70
N ARG A 115 15.30 6.56 4.62
CA ARG A 115 16.47 5.72 4.32
C ARG A 115 16.07 4.37 3.77
N ASN A 116 16.47 4.01 2.55
CA ASN A 116 16.40 2.64 2.05
C ASN A 116 17.76 2.26 1.47
N PRO A 117 18.76 1.97 2.33
CA PRO A 117 20.12 1.72 1.89
C PRO A 117 20.16 0.50 0.93
N PRO A 118 20.87 0.58 -0.21
CA PRO A 118 20.79 -0.44 -1.25
C PRO A 118 21.09 -1.87 -0.77
N LYS A 119 22.07 -2.04 0.13
CA LYS A 119 22.43 -3.36 0.65
C LYS A 119 21.29 -3.99 1.45
N GLN A 120 20.75 -3.27 2.43
CA GLN A 120 19.64 -3.78 3.23
C GLN A 120 18.35 -3.91 2.42
N MET A 121 18.12 -3.04 1.44
CA MET A 121 17.00 -3.17 0.49
C MET A 121 17.07 -4.47 -0.32
N LEU A 122 18.24 -4.83 -0.84
CA LEU A 122 18.44 -6.12 -1.51
C LEU A 122 18.22 -7.30 -0.57
N GLN A 123 18.64 -7.18 0.70
CA GLN A 123 18.41 -8.22 1.71
C GLN A 123 16.91 -8.39 2.03
N LEU A 124 16.17 -7.30 2.16
CA LEU A 124 14.72 -7.35 2.36
C LEU A 124 14.02 -8.00 1.15
N ALA A 125 14.36 -7.59 -0.08
CA ALA A 125 13.79 -8.18 -1.29
C ALA A 125 14.03 -9.71 -1.36
N ALA A 126 15.26 -10.15 -1.09
CA ALA A 126 15.61 -11.57 -1.02
C ALA A 126 14.81 -12.29 0.09
N ARG A 127 14.70 -11.67 1.27
CA ARG A 127 13.98 -12.26 2.39
C ARG A 127 12.48 -12.40 2.14
N MET A 128 11.86 -11.39 1.52
CA MET A 128 10.45 -11.46 1.13
C MET A 128 10.20 -12.62 0.17
N ARG A 129 11.09 -12.79 -0.82
CA ARG A 129 11.04 -13.92 -1.76
C ARG A 129 11.17 -15.27 -1.06
N GLU A 130 12.14 -15.42 -0.14
CA GLU A 130 12.30 -16.65 0.67
C GLU A 130 11.05 -16.99 1.49
N LEU A 131 10.40 -15.98 2.06
CA LEU A 131 9.20 -16.15 2.87
C LEU A 131 7.93 -16.36 2.03
N GLY A 132 7.98 -16.11 0.73
CA GLY A 132 6.81 -16.08 -0.17
C GLY A 132 5.95 -14.82 -0.04
N VAL A 133 6.46 -13.77 0.63
CA VAL A 133 5.78 -12.47 0.77
C VAL A 133 5.88 -11.72 -0.55
N LYS A 134 4.74 -11.36 -1.14
CA LYS A 134 4.70 -10.61 -2.39
C LYS A 134 5.16 -9.16 -2.16
N ALA A 135 6.21 -8.75 -2.88
CA ALA A 135 6.64 -7.36 -2.87
C ALA A 135 5.69 -6.48 -3.70
N GLU A 136 5.21 -5.41 -3.08
CA GLU A 136 4.70 -4.23 -3.77
C GLU A 136 5.79 -3.17 -3.82
N VAL A 137 6.31 -2.86 -5.01
CA VAL A 137 7.40 -1.89 -5.13
C VAL A 137 6.84 -0.46 -5.21
N GLU A 138 7.21 0.38 -4.26
CA GLU A 138 6.74 1.77 -4.17
C GLU A 138 7.70 2.72 -4.91
N ILE A 139 7.20 3.33 -5.98
CA ILE A 139 7.93 4.22 -6.88
C ILE A 139 7.52 5.66 -6.56
N TYR A 140 8.46 6.45 -6.06
CA TYR A 140 8.23 7.86 -5.69
C TYR A 140 8.84 8.81 -6.71
N ASP A 141 9.70 8.33 -7.61
CA ASP A 141 10.28 9.12 -8.70
C ASP A 141 10.72 8.19 -9.84
N THR A 142 10.99 8.75 -11.02
CA THR A 142 11.33 8.01 -12.24
C THR A 142 12.60 7.17 -12.09
N GLY A 143 13.59 7.62 -11.30
CA GLY A 143 14.78 6.83 -11.00
C GLY A 143 14.51 5.54 -10.22
N HIS A 144 13.43 5.50 -9.44
CA HIS A 144 13.06 4.32 -8.65
C HIS A 144 12.57 3.19 -9.56
N LEU A 145 11.97 3.51 -10.71
CA LEU A 145 11.59 2.53 -11.72
C LEU A 145 12.81 1.78 -12.24
N GLY A 146 13.90 2.49 -12.55
CA GLY A 146 15.16 1.85 -12.96
C GLY A 146 15.70 0.87 -11.92
N LEU A 147 15.65 1.24 -10.63
CA LEU A 147 16.05 0.37 -9.53
C LEU A 147 15.14 -0.87 -9.40
N MET A 148 13.83 -0.71 -9.59
CA MET A 148 12.89 -1.84 -9.61
C MET A 148 13.18 -2.80 -10.77
N LEU A 149 13.49 -2.29 -11.97
CA LEU A 149 13.90 -3.11 -13.10
C LEU A 149 15.22 -3.85 -12.82
N ASP A 150 16.14 -3.26 -12.08
CA ASP A 150 17.37 -3.93 -11.66
C ASP A 150 17.12 -5.02 -10.61
N LEU A 151 16.13 -4.85 -9.72
CA LEU A 151 15.68 -5.92 -8.82
C LEU A 151 15.08 -7.09 -9.59
N LEU A 152 14.27 -6.82 -10.61
CA LEU A 152 13.73 -7.85 -11.50
C LEU A 152 14.83 -8.64 -12.20
N LYS A 153 15.81 -7.95 -12.81
CA LYS A 153 16.97 -8.61 -13.48
C LYS A 153 17.79 -9.48 -12.52
N ARG A 154 17.79 -9.16 -11.22
CA ARG A 154 18.47 -9.92 -10.18
C ARG A 154 17.64 -11.07 -9.62
N ASP A 155 16.46 -11.34 -10.18
CA ASP A 155 15.54 -12.38 -9.72
C ASP A 155 15.10 -12.14 -8.25
N LEU A 156 15.00 -10.87 -7.84
CA LEU A 156 14.60 -10.47 -6.48
C LEU A 156 13.12 -10.07 -6.37
N LEU A 157 12.39 -10.07 -7.49
CA LEU A 157 10.95 -9.81 -7.54
C LEU A 157 10.23 -11.00 -8.16
N THR A 158 9.06 -11.34 -7.61
CA THR A 158 8.24 -12.45 -8.13
C THR A 158 7.17 -11.92 -9.08
N GLU A 159 7.21 -12.36 -10.34
CA GLU A 159 6.19 -12.03 -11.33
C GLU A 159 4.84 -12.74 -11.06
N PRO A 160 3.68 -12.15 -11.44
CA PRO A 160 3.51 -10.83 -12.05
C PRO A 160 3.85 -9.69 -11.09
N LEU A 161 4.48 -8.61 -11.56
CA LEU A 161 4.91 -7.52 -10.68
C LEU A 161 3.72 -6.80 -10.04
N GLN A 162 3.94 -6.24 -8.85
CA GLN A 162 3.01 -5.32 -8.17
C GLN A 162 3.73 -4.01 -7.88
N VAL A 163 3.22 -2.90 -8.41
CA VAL A 163 3.88 -1.58 -8.36
C VAL A 163 2.92 -0.51 -7.88
N SER A 164 3.39 0.37 -6.99
CA SER A 164 2.64 1.54 -6.53
C SER A 164 3.34 2.82 -6.97
N PHE A 165 2.66 3.67 -7.73
CA PHE A 165 3.15 5.01 -8.03
C PHE A 165 2.71 5.97 -6.92
N VAL A 166 3.65 6.34 -6.06
CA VAL A 166 3.41 7.22 -4.91
C VAL A 166 3.65 8.67 -5.32
N MET A 167 2.57 9.45 -5.43
CA MET A 167 2.59 10.76 -6.08
C MET A 167 2.08 11.86 -5.14
N GLY A 168 2.79 12.98 -5.12
CA GLY A 168 2.43 14.17 -4.32
C GLY A 168 3.03 14.22 -2.92
N VAL A 169 3.91 13.27 -2.56
CA VAL A 169 4.75 13.36 -1.37
C VAL A 169 5.78 14.48 -1.56
N LYS A 170 6.00 15.31 -0.54
CA LYS A 170 7.06 16.34 -0.58
C LYS A 170 8.43 15.66 -0.69
N GLY A 171 9.15 15.88 -1.79
CA GLY A 171 10.47 15.26 -2.05
C GLY A 171 10.43 14.08 -3.02
N GLY A 172 9.24 13.62 -3.41
CA GLY A 172 9.04 12.74 -4.55
C GLY A 172 8.40 13.47 -5.74
N MET A 173 7.94 12.70 -6.72
CA MET A 173 7.27 13.19 -7.91
C MET A 173 5.95 13.90 -7.56
N PRO A 174 5.59 14.96 -8.30
CA PRO A 174 4.32 15.64 -8.10
C PRO A 174 3.14 14.72 -8.48
N ALA A 175 1.96 15.02 -7.93
CA ALA A 175 0.70 14.43 -8.37
C ALA A 175 0.30 14.99 -9.75
N ASP A 176 0.97 14.52 -10.80
CA ASP A 176 0.79 14.94 -12.19
C ASP A 176 0.36 13.75 -13.07
N PRO A 177 -0.82 13.80 -13.70
CA PRO A 177 -1.29 12.70 -14.56
C PRO A 177 -0.41 12.46 -15.79
N ARG A 178 0.37 13.45 -16.24
CA ARG A 178 1.32 13.26 -17.35
C ARG A 178 2.48 12.35 -16.95
N LEU A 179 2.95 12.48 -15.71
CA LEU A 179 3.98 11.59 -15.17
C LEU A 179 3.43 10.18 -14.94
N LEU A 180 2.18 10.05 -14.49
CA LEU A 180 1.53 8.75 -14.37
C LEU A 180 1.49 8.04 -15.73
N ALA A 181 1.07 8.72 -16.80
CA ALA A 181 1.04 8.16 -18.15
C ALA A 181 2.42 7.70 -18.63
N TYR A 182 3.46 8.51 -18.39
CA TYR A 182 4.84 8.14 -18.68
C TYR A 182 5.25 6.86 -17.92
N LEU A 183 5.08 6.83 -16.59
CA LEU A 183 5.51 5.70 -15.77
C LEU A 183 4.81 4.38 -16.13
N VAL A 184 3.51 4.43 -16.43
CA VAL A 184 2.74 3.26 -16.86
C VAL A 184 3.27 2.72 -18.19
N ASN A 185 3.66 3.58 -19.12
CA ASN A 185 4.21 3.17 -20.42
C ASN A 185 5.57 2.47 -20.30
N GLU A 186 6.34 2.79 -19.25
CA GLU A 186 7.67 2.21 -19.01
C GLU A 186 7.62 0.89 -18.20
N LEU A 187 6.44 0.44 -17.77
CA LEU A 187 6.31 -0.82 -17.04
C LEU A 187 6.54 -2.03 -17.95
N PRO A 188 7.15 -3.11 -17.43
CA PRO A 188 7.13 -4.40 -18.10
C PRO A 188 5.68 -4.86 -18.38
N PRO A 189 5.43 -5.60 -19.47
CA PRO A 189 4.13 -6.21 -19.73
C PRO A 189 3.62 -7.01 -18.53
N ASP A 190 2.30 -7.13 -18.40
CA ASP A 190 1.62 -7.88 -17.33
C ASP A 190 1.91 -7.40 -15.88
N THR A 191 2.53 -6.23 -15.71
CA THR A 191 2.69 -5.60 -14.40
C THR A 191 1.35 -5.14 -13.84
N SER A 192 1.01 -5.60 -12.64
CA SER A 192 -0.07 -5.00 -11.85
C SER A 192 0.43 -3.72 -11.21
N TRP A 193 -0.29 -2.61 -11.39
CA TRP A 193 0.12 -1.31 -10.86
C TRP A 193 -1.05 -0.57 -10.23
N GLN A 194 -0.75 0.34 -9.29
CA GLN A 194 -1.75 1.20 -8.65
C GLN A 194 -1.25 2.63 -8.44
N VAL A 195 -2.19 3.55 -8.29
CA VAL A 195 -1.90 4.93 -7.88
C VAL A 195 -2.06 5.07 -6.37
N VAL A 196 -1.04 5.66 -5.74
CA VAL A 196 -1.07 6.14 -4.34
C VAL A 196 -0.88 7.66 -4.39
N ALA A 197 -1.97 8.41 -4.28
CA ALA A 197 -1.93 9.87 -4.39
C ALA A 197 -2.26 10.54 -3.06
N ILE A 198 -1.45 11.52 -2.67
CA ILE A 198 -1.52 12.12 -1.35
C ILE A 198 -2.53 13.27 -1.28
N SER A 199 -3.28 13.31 -0.18
CA SER A 199 -4.20 14.37 0.21
C SER A 199 -5.26 14.63 -0.87
N LYS A 200 -5.50 15.90 -1.23
CA LYS A 200 -6.49 16.33 -2.22
C LYS A 200 -6.31 15.70 -3.61
N ALA A 201 -5.15 15.12 -3.91
CA ALA A 201 -4.90 14.44 -5.18
C ALA A 201 -5.40 12.99 -5.19
N ASN A 202 -5.75 12.41 -4.03
CA ASN A 202 -6.10 11.00 -3.89
C ASN A 202 -7.21 10.56 -4.87
N LEU A 203 -8.43 11.07 -4.72
CA LEU A 203 -9.57 10.67 -5.56
C LEU A 203 -9.37 11.03 -7.05
N PRO A 204 -8.93 12.24 -7.44
CA PRO A 204 -8.73 12.56 -8.85
C PRO A 204 -7.70 11.66 -9.55
N LEU A 205 -6.54 11.42 -8.92
CA LEU A 205 -5.47 10.68 -9.58
C LEU A 205 -5.71 9.15 -9.57
N THR A 206 -6.33 8.63 -8.51
CA THR A 206 -6.80 7.23 -8.51
C THR A 206 -7.88 7.00 -9.56
N THR A 207 -8.79 7.96 -9.77
CA THR A 207 -9.78 7.91 -10.87
C THR A 207 -9.10 7.84 -12.24
N ILE A 208 -8.07 8.65 -12.47
CA ILE A 208 -7.27 8.62 -13.70
C ILE A 208 -6.56 7.26 -13.84
N GLY A 209 -5.99 6.74 -12.75
CA GLY A 209 -5.39 5.40 -12.71
C GLY A 209 -6.38 4.30 -13.12
N LEU A 210 -7.60 4.31 -12.57
CA LEU A 210 -8.67 3.40 -12.96
C LEU A 210 -9.01 3.51 -14.44
N ALA A 211 -9.07 4.74 -14.98
CA ALA A 211 -9.39 4.98 -16.39
C ALA A 211 -8.31 4.48 -17.34
N MET A 212 -7.06 4.43 -16.87
CA MET A 212 -5.92 3.86 -17.58
C MET A 212 -5.78 2.33 -17.38
N GLY A 213 -6.71 1.69 -16.68
CA GLY A 213 -6.70 0.24 -16.44
C GLY A 213 -5.86 -0.22 -15.26
N GLY A 214 -5.40 0.71 -14.42
CA GLY A 214 -4.69 0.42 -13.18
C GLY A 214 -5.63 0.08 -12.02
N ASN A 215 -5.00 -0.25 -10.89
CA ASN A 215 -5.65 -0.43 -9.59
C ASN A 215 -5.59 0.90 -8.80
N ALA A 216 -6.24 0.96 -7.64
CA ALA A 216 -6.33 2.20 -6.87
C ALA A 216 -6.18 1.99 -5.36
N ARG A 217 -5.50 2.93 -4.69
CA ARG A 217 -5.32 2.95 -3.24
C ARG A 217 -5.92 4.20 -2.62
N THR A 218 -6.66 4.01 -1.53
CA THR A 218 -7.20 5.10 -0.70
C THR A 218 -7.19 4.69 0.77
N GLY A 219 -7.46 5.63 1.66
CA GLY A 219 -7.49 5.42 3.10
C GLY A 219 -6.92 6.61 3.85
N LEU A 220 -7.08 6.58 5.17
CA LEU A 220 -6.69 7.66 6.07
C LEU A 220 -5.18 7.90 6.11
N GLU A 221 -4.38 6.92 5.68
CA GLU A 221 -2.95 7.13 5.42
C GLU A 221 -2.70 8.15 4.31
N ASP A 222 -3.45 8.06 3.22
CA ASP A 222 -3.20 8.82 2.00
C ASP A 222 -4.02 10.12 1.98
N THR A 223 -5.24 10.13 2.54
CA THR A 223 -6.11 11.31 2.64
C THR A 223 -6.99 11.27 3.89
N LEU A 224 -7.00 12.37 4.64
CA LEU A 224 -7.85 12.52 5.83
C LEU A 224 -9.27 13.00 5.51
N TYR A 225 -9.50 13.46 4.29
CA TYR A 225 -10.72 14.16 3.90
C TYR A 225 -11.46 13.38 2.81
N VAL A 226 -12.76 13.17 2.99
CA VAL A 226 -13.65 12.59 1.96
C VAL A 226 -14.03 13.64 0.90
N ARG A 227 -14.02 14.91 1.29
CA ARG A 227 -14.18 16.08 0.40
C ARG A 227 -13.56 17.31 1.04
N PRO A 228 -13.34 18.41 0.30
CA PRO A 228 -12.65 19.58 0.84
C PRO A 228 -13.26 20.07 2.16
N LYS A 229 -12.41 20.14 3.20
CA LYS A 229 -12.76 20.57 4.57
C LYS A 229 -13.70 19.64 5.35
N GLU A 230 -13.95 18.43 4.86
CA GLU A 230 -14.73 17.43 5.57
C GLU A 230 -13.90 16.16 5.80
N LEU A 231 -13.58 15.89 7.07
CA LEU A 231 -12.84 14.70 7.47
C LEU A 231 -13.63 13.45 7.11
N ALA A 232 -12.92 12.42 6.62
CA ALA A 232 -13.51 11.12 6.44
C ALA A 232 -13.83 10.50 7.80
N ALA A 233 -15.03 9.94 7.96
CA ALA A 233 -15.48 9.30 9.19
C ALA A 233 -14.85 7.92 9.41
N SER A 234 -14.33 7.29 8.35
CA SER A 234 -13.66 5.98 8.40
C SER A 234 -12.86 5.71 7.12
N ASN A 235 -12.00 4.71 7.14
CA ASN A 235 -11.39 4.15 5.93
C ASN A 235 -12.46 3.61 4.96
N ALA A 236 -13.51 2.97 5.50
CA ALA A 236 -14.60 2.44 4.70
C ALA A 236 -15.29 3.52 3.86
N GLN A 237 -15.52 4.72 4.41
CA GLN A 237 -16.12 5.82 3.65
C GLN A 237 -15.28 6.24 2.44
N LEU A 238 -13.95 6.26 2.57
CA LEU A 238 -13.04 6.56 1.47
C LEU A 238 -13.06 5.45 0.41
N VAL A 239 -13.08 4.19 0.85
CA VAL A 239 -13.20 3.04 -0.04
C VAL A 239 -14.54 3.06 -0.79
N GLU A 240 -15.67 3.31 -0.10
CA GLU A 240 -16.99 3.41 -0.72
C GLU A 240 -17.04 4.49 -1.81
N GLN A 241 -16.42 5.65 -1.55
CA GLN A 241 -16.34 6.73 -2.53
C GLN A 241 -15.58 6.29 -3.78
N LEU A 242 -14.42 5.66 -3.61
CA LEU A 242 -13.60 5.18 -4.73
C LEU A 242 -14.27 4.02 -5.48
N VAL A 243 -14.92 3.10 -4.78
CA VAL A 243 -15.72 2.01 -5.37
C VAL A 243 -16.92 2.58 -6.15
N GLY A 244 -17.53 3.65 -5.66
CA GLY A 244 -18.57 4.40 -6.37
C GLY A 244 -18.08 4.94 -7.71
N VAL A 245 -16.86 5.49 -7.76
CA VAL A 245 -16.20 5.93 -9.00
C VAL A 245 -15.99 4.74 -9.95
N ALA A 246 -15.41 3.65 -9.46
CA ALA A 246 -15.20 2.44 -10.27
C ALA A 246 -16.52 1.93 -10.88
N ARG A 247 -17.60 1.88 -10.09
CA ARG A 247 -18.94 1.49 -10.56
C ARG A 247 -19.50 2.45 -11.61
N ALA A 248 -19.31 3.76 -11.45
CA ALA A 248 -19.71 4.75 -12.45
C ALA A 248 -18.97 4.58 -13.79
N MET A 249 -17.80 3.95 -13.78
CA MET A 249 -17.01 3.58 -14.96
C MET A 249 -17.35 2.17 -15.49
N ASN A 250 -18.41 1.53 -15.00
CA ASN A 250 -18.80 0.14 -15.29
C ASN A 250 -17.75 -0.91 -14.88
N LEU A 251 -16.96 -0.62 -13.86
CA LEU A 251 -16.02 -1.56 -13.24
C LEU A 251 -16.63 -2.06 -11.91
N ARG A 252 -16.20 -3.25 -11.48
CA ARG A 252 -16.39 -3.71 -10.09
C ARG A 252 -15.03 -3.93 -9.43
N PRO A 253 -14.91 -3.76 -8.10
CA PRO A 253 -13.71 -4.17 -7.40
C PRO A 253 -13.39 -5.67 -7.62
N ALA A 254 -12.10 -5.99 -7.67
CA ALA A 254 -11.62 -7.37 -7.71
C ALA A 254 -11.94 -8.07 -6.38
N THR A 255 -12.34 -9.34 -6.43
CA THR A 255 -12.46 -10.18 -5.24
C THR A 255 -11.09 -10.59 -4.73
N VAL A 256 -11.00 -11.01 -3.47
CA VAL A 256 -9.76 -11.55 -2.89
C VAL A 256 -9.20 -12.71 -3.73
N ASP A 257 -10.04 -13.64 -4.17
CA ASP A 257 -9.62 -14.76 -5.03
C ASP A 257 -9.02 -14.27 -6.36
N GLU A 258 -9.63 -13.28 -7.00
CA GLU A 258 -9.09 -12.68 -8.23
C GLU A 258 -7.73 -12.02 -7.99
N VAL A 259 -7.51 -11.42 -6.81
CA VAL A 259 -6.21 -10.83 -6.44
C VAL A 259 -5.17 -11.91 -6.17
N ILE A 260 -5.52 -12.98 -5.46
CA ILE A 260 -4.63 -14.13 -5.20
C ILE A 260 -4.15 -14.72 -6.52
N GLU A 261 -5.06 -14.99 -7.45
CA GLU A 261 -4.75 -15.55 -8.76
C GLU A 261 -3.88 -14.58 -9.58
N ARG A 262 -4.29 -13.31 -9.68
CA ARG A 262 -3.60 -12.30 -10.48
C ARG A 262 -2.18 -12.04 -9.99
N LEU A 263 -1.97 -11.97 -8.68
CA LEU A 263 -0.66 -11.66 -8.10
C LEU A 263 0.14 -12.91 -7.72
N LYS A 264 -0.43 -14.12 -7.93
CA LYS A 264 0.15 -15.41 -7.53
C LYS A 264 0.59 -15.41 -6.07
N LEU A 265 -0.30 -14.96 -5.18
CA LEU A 265 0.01 -14.87 -3.76
C LEU A 265 0.18 -16.26 -3.14
N SER A 266 1.08 -16.38 -2.16
CA SER A 266 1.28 -17.64 -1.43
C SER A 266 0.02 -18.03 -0.66
N PRO A 267 -0.60 -19.19 -0.94
CA PRO A 267 -1.82 -19.63 -0.25
C PRO A 267 -1.67 -19.76 1.27
N GLU A 268 -0.44 -20.00 1.75
CA GLU A 268 -0.12 -20.10 3.18
C GLU A 268 -0.13 -18.75 3.90
N LEU A 269 0.03 -17.65 3.16
CA LEU A 269 0.11 -16.30 3.72
C LEU A 269 -1.20 -15.51 3.59
N VAL A 270 -2.17 -16.03 2.84
CA VAL A 270 -3.47 -15.36 2.64
C VAL A 270 -4.53 -15.87 3.63
N ARG A 271 -4.32 -17.06 4.20
CA ARG A 271 -5.21 -17.68 5.21
C ARG A 271 -4.89 -17.21 6.62
#